data_AF-A0A8D2LPL0-F1
#
_entry.id   AF-A0A8D2LPL0-F1
#
_cell.length_a   1.000
_cell.length_b   1.000
_cell.length_c   1.000
_cell.angle_alpha   90.00
_cell.angle_beta   90.00
_cell.angle_gamma   90.00
#
_symmetry.space_group_name_H-M   'P 1'
#
loop_
_entity.id
_entity.type
_entity.pdbx_description
1 polymer ?
#
loop_
_entity_poly.entity_id
_entity_poly.type
_entity_poly.pdbx_seq_one_letter_code
_entity_poly.pdbx_strand_id
1 'polypeptide(L)'
;PAPLSPQARQLILGRQRGGGSAAPAPAAPGSLPRPPPHVLQLETSVEHIHRTAVSVCEKLHLAPSQVCREIIRLFERDMLTVWARSVLRPAEICGLLLGSRCGHWDIFASWNVTLPETPKPPVQPPVPPPPGTPTARVLFLTDLHWDRGYLPGSDPPRGPGAGYWGTYGKCDLPLHTLENLLQHLASTGPYDAAYWTGDIPAHNVWEQSRADQLQALHTITGLVRKYLGPLPVYPAVGNHESVPVNAFPPPYVHGNRSSAWLYSAMADAWQQWLPPDALQTLRQGGFYALWVLPGLRLVSLNMNFCSATNFWLLINSTDPAGQLQWLVGVLQGAEARGEKVHIIGHIPPSHCLHAWSWNYYRIIDRFEGTVAGQFFGHTHVDQFEMFYDQDTLSRPLGIAFVAPSVTTYYNLNPGELASGSGRRPPGRLWGGQASSLPLLG
;
A
#
# COMPACT_ATOMS: atom_id res chain seq x y z
N PRO A 1 30.19 -17.90 -27.48
CA PRO A 1 31.28 -18.85 -27.84
C PRO A 1 31.60 -19.78 -26.66
N ALA A 2 31.12 -21.03 -26.75
CA ALA A 2 31.56 -22.13 -25.87
C ALA A 2 32.80 -22.82 -26.49
N PRO A 3 33.45 -23.79 -25.81
CA PRO A 3 32.85 -25.13 -25.76
C PRO A 3 32.86 -25.82 -24.38
N LEU A 4 31.84 -26.65 -24.17
CA LEU A 4 31.78 -27.72 -23.17
C LEU A 4 32.28 -29.04 -23.79
N SER A 5 32.37 -30.08 -22.93
CA SER A 5 32.29 -31.54 -23.20
C SER A 5 33.57 -32.35 -22.83
N PRO A 6 33.51 -33.69 -22.78
CA PRO A 6 32.59 -34.48 -21.95
C PRO A 6 33.29 -35.68 -21.26
N GLN A 7 32.61 -36.36 -20.32
CA GLN A 7 32.85 -37.80 -20.12
C GLN A 7 31.55 -38.57 -19.93
N ALA A 8 31.45 -39.71 -20.61
CA ALA A 8 30.31 -40.61 -20.58
C ALA A 8 30.72 -42.06 -20.86
N ARG A 9 30.03 -42.99 -20.19
CA ARG A 9 29.64 -44.35 -20.66
C ARG A 9 30.67 -45.49 -20.85
N GLN A 10 30.41 -46.57 -20.10
CA GLN A 10 30.29 -48.04 -20.42
C GLN A 10 31.03 -48.87 -19.33
N LEU A 11 30.59 -50.02 -18.80
CA LEU A 11 30.27 -51.37 -19.33
C LEU A 11 29.57 -52.22 -18.21
N ILE A 12 28.94 -53.40 -18.35
CA ILE A 12 28.18 -54.05 -19.46
C ILE A 12 27.35 -55.28 -18.93
N LEU A 13 26.21 -55.60 -19.57
CA LEU A 13 25.43 -56.88 -19.70
C LEU A 13 25.03 -57.83 -18.52
N GLY A 14 23.75 -58.28 -18.60
CA GLY A 14 23.23 -59.59 -18.14
C GLY A 14 22.01 -59.51 -17.20
N ARG A 15 20.88 -60.21 -17.39
CA ARG A 15 20.42 -61.22 -18.39
C ARG A 15 18.88 -61.28 -18.37
N GLN A 16 18.22 -61.57 -19.50
CA GLN A 16 16.74 -61.71 -19.60
C GLN A 16 16.19 -63.05 -19.07
N ARG A 17 14.95 -63.01 -18.53
CA ARG A 17 13.81 -63.98 -18.58
C ARG A 17 12.75 -63.50 -17.56
N GLY A 18 11.43 -63.44 -17.80
CA GLY A 18 10.61 -63.63 -19.00
C GLY A 18 9.13 -63.87 -18.61
N GLY A 19 8.17 -63.39 -19.42
CA GLY A 19 6.75 -63.77 -19.35
C GLY A 19 5.77 -62.79 -18.68
N GLY A 20 4.57 -62.65 -19.25
CA GLY A 20 3.39 -62.05 -18.59
C GLY A 20 2.86 -60.74 -19.19
N SER A 21 2.23 -60.79 -20.36
CA SER A 21 1.45 -59.66 -20.89
C SER A 21 0.06 -59.58 -20.25
N ALA A 22 -0.33 -58.42 -19.72
CA ALA A 22 -1.71 -58.05 -19.44
C ALA A 22 -1.99 -56.65 -20.00
N ALA A 23 -2.99 -56.53 -20.87
CA ALA A 23 -3.40 -55.25 -21.44
C ALA A 23 -4.21 -54.42 -20.40
N PRO A 24 -4.14 -53.08 -20.43
CA PRO A 24 -4.96 -52.26 -19.56
C PRO A 24 -6.42 -52.26 -20.03
N ALA A 25 -7.35 -52.59 -19.12
CA ALA A 25 -8.78 -52.42 -19.34
C ALA A 25 -9.17 -50.91 -19.34
N PRO A 26 -10.22 -50.50 -20.06
CA PRO A 26 -10.60 -49.09 -20.16
C PRO A 26 -11.17 -48.57 -18.84
N ALA A 27 -10.74 -47.38 -18.42
CA ALA A 27 -11.25 -46.73 -17.23
C ALA A 27 -12.67 -46.18 -17.45
N ALA A 28 -13.59 -46.50 -16.54
CA ALA A 28 -14.94 -45.92 -16.52
C ALA A 28 -14.90 -44.46 -15.99
N PRO A 29 -15.72 -43.54 -16.53
CA PRO A 29 -15.76 -42.16 -16.06
C PRO A 29 -16.63 -42.04 -14.81
N GLY A 30 -16.07 -41.55 -13.69
CA GLY A 30 -16.90 -41.12 -12.55
C GLY A 30 -16.38 -41.38 -11.15
N SER A 31 -15.18 -40.90 -10.80
CA SER A 31 -14.87 -40.54 -9.41
C SER A 31 -13.69 -39.59 -9.34
N LEU A 32 -13.95 -38.30 -9.10
CA LEU A 32 -12.92 -37.43 -8.51
C LEU A 32 -12.55 -38.00 -7.13
N PRO A 33 -11.26 -38.04 -6.75
CA PRO A 33 -10.86 -38.56 -5.45
C PRO A 33 -11.49 -37.71 -4.34
N ARG A 34 -12.18 -38.36 -3.39
CA ARG A 34 -12.75 -37.67 -2.23
C ARG A 34 -11.60 -37.03 -1.42
N PRO A 35 -11.74 -35.77 -0.98
CA PRO A 35 -10.71 -35.13 -0.17
C PRO A 35 -10.50 -35.90 1.14
N PRO A 36 -9.25 -35.93 1.68
CA PRO A 36 -8.95 -36.70 2.89
C PRO A 36 -9.69 -36.15 4.13
N PRO A 37 -9.95 -36.99 5.16
CA PRO A 37 -10.84 -36.63 6.28
C PRO A 37 -10.49 -35.33 7.00
N HIS A 38 -9.20 -34.99 7.12
CA HIS A 38 -8.76 -33.75 7.76
C HIS A 38 -9.11 -32.49 6.96
N VAL A 39 -9.18 -32.58 5.61
CA VAL A 39 -9.61 -31.46 4.75
C VAL A 39 -11.11 -31.24 4.92
N LEU A 40 -11.90 -32.33 4.90
CA LEU A 40 -13.34 -32.28 5.17
C LEU A 40 -13.65 -31.69 6.55
N GLN A 41 -12.93 -32.11 7.60
CA GLN A 41 -13.08 -31.53 8.94
C GLN A 41 -12.79 -30.02 8.94
N LEU A 42 -11.66 -29.60 8.36
CA LEU A 42 -11.29 -28.18 8.29
C LEU A 42 -12.33 -27.34 7.54
N GLU A 43 -12.83 -27.83 6.39
CA GLU A 43 -13.89 -27.17 5.62
C GLU A 43 -15.20 -27.05 6.42
N THR A 44 -15.62 -28.11 7.13
CA THR A 44 -16.81 -28.04 8.00
C THR A 44 -16.64 -27.08 9.18
N SER A 45 -15.42 -26.91 9.71
CA SER A 45 -15.13 -25.91 10.76
C SER A 45 -15.19 -24.48 10.23
N VAL A 46 -14.61 -24.20 9.04
CA VAL A 46 -14.69 -22.87 8.41
C VAL A 46 -16.14 -22.50 8.12
N GLU A 47 -16.93 -23.41 7.56
CA GLU A 47 -18.36 -23.20 7.27
C GLU A 47 -19.21 -22.99 8.55
N HIS A 48 -18.81 -23.57 9.69
CA HIS A 48 -19.47 -23.28 10.98
C HIS A 48 -19.09 -21.89 11.52
N ILE A 49 -17.83 -21.48 11.39
CA ILE A 49 -17.35 -20.14 11.77
C ILE A 49 -18.02 -19.08 10.90
N HIS A 50 -18.09 -19.30 9.58
CA HIS A 50 -18.80 -18.43 8.63
C HIS A 50 -20.24 -18.15 9.09
N ARG A 51 -21.05 -19.21 9.24
CA ARG A 51 -22.46 -19.09 9.66
C ARG A 51 -22.62 -18.43 11.03
N THR A 52 -21.71 -18.70 11.96
CA THR A 52 -21.72 -18.08 13.29
C THR A 52 -21.42 -16.59 13.21
N ALA A 53 -20.37 -16.20 12.48
CA ALA A 53 -19.98 -14.81 12.31
C ALA A 53 -21.06 -14.00 11.56
N VAL A 54 -21.67 -14.56 10.51
CA VAL A 54 -22.80 -13.95 9.80
C VAL A 54 -23.97 -13.74 10.75
N SER A 55 -24.34 -14.76 11.54
CA SER A 55 -25.42 -14.63 12.52
C SER A 55 -25.15 -13.55 13.58
N VAL A 56 -23.90 -13.38 14.02
CA VAL A 56 -23.49 -12.31 14.93
C VAL A 56 -23.60 -10.93 14.25
N CYS A 57 -23.10 -10.78 13.03
CA CYS A 57 -23.16 -9.54 12.26
C CYS A 57 -24.61 -9.06 12.04
N GLU A 58 -25.52 -9.99 11.68
CA GLU A 58 -26.94 -9.71 11.47
C GLU A 58 -27.67 -9.39 12.78
N LYS A 59 -27.45 -10.16 13.85
CA LYS A 59 -28.09 -9.94 15.17
C LYS A 59 -27.64 -8.67 15.87
N LEU A 60 -26.40 -8.23 15.65
CA LEU A 60 -25.86 -6.97 16.17
C LEU A 60 -26.13 -5.78 15.23
N HIS A 61 -26.83 -6.01 14.11
CA HIS A 61 -27.18 -4.99 13.11
C HIS A 61 -25.98 -4.18 12.59
N LEU A 62 -24.81 -4.83 12.43
CA LEU A 62 -23.57 -4.16 12.03
C LEU A 62 -23.60 -3.68 10.57
N ALA A 63 -24.28 -4.43 9.70
CA ALA A 63 -24.44 -4.13 8.28
C ALA A 63 -25.69 -4.84 7.72
N PRO A 64 -26.14 -4.50 6.49
CA PRO A 64 -27.15 -5.29 5.79
C PRO A 64 -26.73 -6.76 5.63
N SER A 65 -27.70 -7.68 5.65
CA SER A 65 -27.49 -9.14 5.58
C SER A 65 -26.58 -9.60 4.44
N GLN A 66 -26.69 -8.99 3.25
CA GLN A 66 -25.78 -9.27 2.12
C GLN A 66 -24.33 -8.84 2.40
N VAL A 67 -24.13 -7.63 2.93
CA VAL A 67 -22.81 -7.10 3.29
C VAL A 67 -22.16 -7.99 4.37
N CYS A 68 -22.92 -8.40 5.40
CA CYS A 68 -22.46 -9.34 6.41
C CYS A 68 -21.97 -10.67 5.80
N ARG A 69 -22.72 -11.27 4.87
CA ARG A 69 -22.32 -12.53 4.22
C ARG A 69 -21.05 -12.40 3.38
N GLU A 70 -21.00 -11.42 2.49
CA GLU A 70 -19.91 -11.33 1.51
C GLU A 70 -18.61 -10.80 2.16
N ILE A 71 -18.68 -9.84 3.08
CA ILE A 71 -17.47 -9.39 3.80
C ILE A 71 -16.87 -10.52 4.65
N ILE A 72 -17.70 -11.34 5.31
CA ILE A 72 -17.19 -12.47 6.11
C ILE A 72 -16.57 -13.52 5.18
N ARG A 73 -17.20 -13.85 4.05
CA ARG A 73 -16.64 -14.76 3.03
C ARG A 73 -15.28 -14.30 2.51
N LEU A 74 -15.09 -13.00 2.28
CA LEU A 74 -13.81 -12.45 1.83
C LEU A 74 -12.71 -12.59 2.91
N PHE A 75 -13.03 -12.25 4.16
CA PHE A 75 -12.03 -12.18 5.23
C PHE A 75 -11.73 -13.53 5.93
N GLU A 76 -12.69 -14.48 5.97
CA GLU A 76 -12.63 -15.67 6.85
C GLU A 76 -11.33 -16.47 6.73
N ARG A 77 -10.85 -16.70 5.50
CA ARG A 77 -9.73 -17.61 5.24
C ARG A 77 -8.40 -17.03 5.67
N ASP A 78 -8.23 -15.73 5.51
CA ASP A 78 -7.01 -15.03 5.85
C ASP A 78 -7.00 -14.66 7.34
N MET A 79 -8.13 -14.22 7.90
CA MET A 79 -8.28 -14.02 9.35
C MET A 79 -8.03 -15.30 10.16
N LEU A 80 -8.60 -16.44 9.76
CA LEU A 80 -8.34 -17.72 10.42
C LEU A 80 -6.89 -18.19 10.25
N THR A 81 -6.28 -17.94 9.09
CA THR A 81 -4.85 -18.23 8.87
C THR A 81 -3.97 -17.39 9.77
N VAL A 82 -4.30 -16.11 9.97
CA VAL A 82 -3.59 -15.18 10.84
C VAL A 82 -3.75 -15.59 12.30
N TRP A 83 -4.97 -15.76 12.82
CA TRP A 83 -5.20 -16.16 14.22
C TRP A 83 -4.52 -17.48 14.57
N ALA A 84 -4.55 -18.48 13.68
CA ALA A 84 -3.85 -19.76 13.87
C ALA A 84 -2.32 -19.63 13.92
N ARG A 85 -1.75 -18.54 13.39
CA ARG A 85 -0.31 -18.25 13.36
C ARG A 85 0.13 -17.20 14.39
N SER A 86 -0.80 -16.48 15.00
CA SER A 86 -0.58 -15.49 16.05
C SER A 86 -1.28 -15.91 17.36
N VAL A 87 -2.45 -15.33 17.66
CA VAL A 87 -3.16 -15.42 18.95
C VAL A 87 -3.39 -16.86 19.42
N LEU A 88 -3.63 -17.80 18.50
CA LEU A 88 -3.92 -19.21 18.81
C LEU A 88 -2.68 -20.13 18.71
N ARG A 89 -1.50 -19.58 18.40
CA ARG A 89 -0.24 -20.31 18.41
C ARG A 89 0.06 -20.74 19.86
N PRO A 90 0.47 -21.99 20.13
CA PRO A 90 0.65 -22.49 21.49
C PRO A 90 1.58 -21.65 22.37
N ALA A 91 2.65 -21.10 21.79
CA ALA A 91 3.57 -20.21 22.49
C ALA A 91 2.89 -18.89 22.94
N GLU A 92 2.16 -18.22 22.04
CA GLU A 92 1.44 -16.97 22.34
C GLU A 92 0.39 -17.19 23.43
N ILE A 93 -0.56 -18.09 23.17
CA ILE A 93 -1.72 -18.26 24.07
C ILE A 93 -1.29 -18.78 25.46
N CYS A 94 -0.26 -19.62 25.53
CA CYS A 94 0.25 -20.09 26.82
C CYS A 94 1.13 -19.06 27.53
N GLY A 95 1.88 -18.24 26.78
CA GLY A 95 2.61 -17.09 27.33
C GLY A 95 1.67 -16.05 27.95
N LEU A 96 0.54 -15.78 27.28
CA LEU A 96 -0.50 -14.87 27.79
C LEU A 96 -1.20 -15.41 29.04
N LEU A 97 -1.60 -16.68 29.04
CA LEU A 97 -2.44 -17.24 30.12
C LEU A 97 -1.64 -17.78 31.31
N LEU A 98 -0.46 -18.36 31.08
CA LEU A 98 0.37 -19.03 32.11
C LEU A 98 1.75 -18.38 32.31
N GLY A 99 2.02 -17.28 31.60
CA GLY A 99 3.24 -16.49 31.74
C GLY A 99 4.47 -17.09 31.06
N SER A 100 5.61 -16.43 31.28
CA SER A 100 6.89 -16.69 30.59
C SER A 100 7.48 -18.09 30.76
N ARG A 101 6.94 -18.91 31.67
CA ARG A 101 7.33 -20.32 31.84
C ARG A 101 6.71 -21.27 30.82
N CYS A 102 5.60 -20.87 30.19
CA CYS A 102 4.93 -21.68 29.17
C CYS A 102 5.16 -21.16 27.74
N GLY A 103 5.40 -19.87 27.57
CA GLY A 103 5.59 -19.26 26.26
C GLY A 103 6.00 -17.79 26.33
N HIS A 104 5.77 -17.05 25.25
CA HIS A 104 5.92 -15.61 25.15
C HIS A 104 4.60 -15.00 24.68
N TRP A 105 4.41 -13.69 24.84
CA TRP A 105 3.34 -12.97 24.16
C TRP A 105 3.99 -11.74 23.51
N ASP A 106 4.25 -11.80 22.21
CA ASP A 106 4.98 -10.74 21.48
C ASP A 106 4.13 -10.01 20.42
N ILE A 107 2.84 -10.33 20.33
CA ILE A 107 1.89 -9.65 19.45
C ILE A 107 1.86 -8.14 19.75
N PHE A 108 2.26 -7.35 18.75
CA PHE A 108 2.46 -5.89 18.84
C PHE A 108 3.44 -5.42 19.92
N ALA A 109 4.41 -6.26 20.31
CA ALA A 109 5.49 -5.87 21.20
C ALA A 109 6.33 -4.71 20.60
N SER A 110 6.89 -3.88 21.47
CA SER A 110 7.78 -2.79 21.07
C SER A 110 9.09 -3.31 20.49
N TRP A 111 9.54 -2.67 19.42
CA TRP A 111 10.81 -2.94 18.73
C TRP A 111 11.48 -1.62 18.34
N ASN A 112 12.76 -1.67 17.98
CA ASN A 112 13.52 -0.50 17.54
C ASN A 112 14.32 -0.81 16.26
N VAL A 113 14.40 0.16 15.35
CA VAL A 113 15.39 0.13 14.25
C VAL A 113 16.77 0.52 14.77
N THR A 114 17.80 0.06 14.06
CA THR A 114 19.18 0.49 14.31
C THR A 114 19.48 1.71 13.44
N LEU A 115 19.70 2.85 14.10
CA LEU A 115 20.24 4.07 13.47
C LEU A 115 21.76 3.93 13.27
N PRO A 116 22.34 4.59 12.25
CA PRO A 116 23.78 4.52 12.00
C PRO A 116 24.59 5.23 13.08
N GLU A 117 25.81 4.74 13.32
CA GLU A 117 26.77 5.35 14.26
C GLU A 117 27.31 6.71 13.78
N THR A 118 27.11 7.05 12.50
CA THR A 118 27.42 8.37 11.94
C THR A 118 26.73 9.47 12.76
N PRO A 119 27.49 10.40 13.39
CA PRO A 119 26.91 11.46 14.20
C PRO A 119 25.88 12.28 13.43
N LYS A 120 24.75 12.61 14.07
CA LYS A 120 23.75 13.54 13.52
C LYS A 120 24.43 14.87 13.21
N PRO A 121 24.40 15.37 11.96
CA PRO A 121 24.99 16.67 11.62
C PRO A 121 24.36 17.80 12.44
N PRO A 122 25.08 18.92 12.69
CA PRO A 122 24.49 20.09 13.34
C PRO A 122 23.24 20.58 12.60
N VAL A 123 22.19 20.91 13.35
CA VAL A 123 20.92 21.42 12.79
C VAL A 123 21.18 22.74 12.05
N GLN A 124 20.86 22.77 10.76
CA GLN A 124 20.95 23.96 9.91
C GLN A 124 19.55 24.29 9.38
N PRO A 125 18.97 25.44 9.75
CA PRO A 125 17.70 25.89 9.17
C PRO A 125 17.79 26.03 7.65
N PRO A 126 16.75 25.64 6.88
CA PRO A 126 16.71 25.87 5.44
C PRO A 126 16.89 27.36 5.10
N VAL A 127 17.89 27.67 4.29
CA VAL A 127 18.12 29.04 3.81
C VAL A 127 17.09 29.36 2.73
N PRO A 128 16.34 30.47 2.82
CA PRO A 128 15.41 30.88 1.76
C PRO A 128 16.13 31.01 0.41
N PRO A 129 15.52 30.53 -0.69
CA PRO A 129 16.14 30.57 -2.01
C PRO A 129 16.33 32.03 -2.48
N PRO A 130 17.46 32.36 -3.14
CA PRO A 130 17.62 33.67 -3.77
C PRO A 130 16.49 33.99 -4.77
N PRO A 131 16.10 35.27 -4.93
CA PRO A 131 15.12 35.67 -5.95
C PRO A 131 15.53 35.20 -7.34
N GLY A 132 14.59 34.56 -8.06
CA GLY A 132 14.84 34.00 -9.39
C GLY A 132 15.40 32.57 -9.42
N THR A 133 15.60 31.92 -8.26
CA THR A 133 15.92 30.49 -8.20
C THR A 133 14.82 29.66 -8.89
N PRO A 134 15.17 28.69 -9.76
CA PRO A 134 14.20 27.79 -10.37
C PRO A 134 13.35 27.05 -9.33
N THR A 135 12.07 26.85 -9.64
CA THR A 135 11.13 26.11 -8.80
C THR A 135 10.57 24.94 -9.59
N ALA A 136 10.38 23.79 -8.92
CA ALA A 136 9.66 22.66 -9.49
C ALA A 136 8.19 22.73 -9.06
N ARG A 137 7.29 22.35 -9.97
CA ARG A 137 5.85 22.20 -9.73
C ARG A 137 5.52 20.72 -9.67
N VAL A 138 5.20 20.23 -8.48
CA VAL A 138 4.81 18.84 -8.26
C VAL A 138 3.29 18.78 -8.09
N LEU A 139 2.65 17.98 -8.95
CA LEU A 139 1.24 17.59 -8.80
C LEU A 139 1.14 16.50 -7.73
N PHE A 140 0.09 16.54 -6.91
CA PHE A 140 -0.19 15.51 -5.92
C PHE A 140 -1.62 14.99 -6.06
N LEU A 141 -1.75 13.68 -6.27
CA LEU A 141 -3.01 12.96 -6.41
C LEU A 141 -3.13 11.92 -5.30
N THR A 142 -4.30 11.76 -4.70
CA THR A 142 -4.54 10.76 -3.66
C THR A 142 -6.03 10.43 -3.53
N ASP A 143 -6.32 9.23 -3.03
CA ASP A 143 -7.68 8.82 -2.62
C ASP A 143 -8.70 9.05 -3.76
N LEU A 144 -8.42 8.45 -4.93
CA LEU A 144 -9.23 8.60 -6.14
C LEU A 144 -10.54 7.83 -6.06
N HIS A 145 -10.52 6.66 -5.43
CA HIS A 145 -11.64 5.73 -5.24
C HIS A 145 -12.62 5.71 -6.42
N TRP A 146 -12.19 5.08 -7.51
CA TRP A 146 -13.07 4.83 -8.65
C TRP A 146 -14.11 3.77 -8.29
N ASP A 147 -15.38 4.19 -8.26
CA ASP A 147 -16.52 3.29 -8.18
C ASP A 147 -17.04 2.96 -9.59
N ARG A 148 -16.86 1.69 -9.97
CA ARG A 148 -17.40 1.13 -11.22
C ARG A 148 -18.92 0.97 -11.19
N GLY A 149 -19.52 0.87 -10.01
CA GLY A 149 -20.95 0.74 -9.78
C GLY A 149 -21.70 2.08 -9.67
N TYR A 150 -20.99 3.21 -9.68
CA TYR A 150 -21.60 4.53 -9.51
C TYR A 150 -22.66 4.83 -10.58
N LEU A 151 -23.90 5.08 -10.14
CA LEU A 151 -25.04 5.33 -11.01
C LEU A 151 -25.72 6.67 -10.68
N PRO A 152 -25.62 7.69 -11.55
CA PRO A 152 -26.36 8.93 -11.39
C PRO A 152 -27.88 8.67 -11.27
N GLY A 153 -28.52 9.33 -10.31
CA GLY A 153 -29.94 9.17 -9.99
C GLY A 153 -30.29 8.03 -9.03
N SER A 154 -29.35 7.13 -8.69
CA SER A 154 -29.56 6.11 -7.64
C SER A 154 -29.67 6.76 -6.25
N ASP A 155 -30.42 6.16 -5.32
CA ASP A 155 -30.61 6.73 -3.98
C ASP A 155 -29.30 6.71 -3.17
N PRO A 156 -28.69 7.86 -2.83
CA PRO A 156 -27.60 7.89 -1.87
C PRO A 156 -28.15 7.61 -0.46
N PRO A 157 -27.31 7.19 0.50
CA PRO A 157 -27.76 6.90 1.87
C PRO A 157 -28.49 8.06 2.57
N ARG A 158 -28.28 9.31 2.11
CA ARG A 158 -29.00 10.54 2.49
C ARG A 158 -28.94 11.55 1.34
N GLY A 159 -30.07 12.13 0.94
CA GLY A 159 -30.14 13.21 -0.05
C GLY A 159 -31.04 12.91 -1.26
N PRO A 160 -31.14 13.84 -2.23
CA PRO A 160 -31.71 13.54 -3.55
C PRO A 160 -30.81 12.53 -4.30
N GLY A 161 -31.37 11.85 -5.32
CA GLY A 161 -30.65 10.86 -6.12
C GLY A 161 -29.29 11.32 -6.63
N ALA A 162 -28.34 10.39 -6.73
CA ALA A 162 -26.92 10.63 -6.89
C ALA A 162 -26.59 11.60 -8.05
N GLY A 163 -25.79 12.62 -7.76
CA GLY A 163 -25.37 13.62 -8.74
C GLY A 163 -24.53 13.02 -9.87
N TYR A 164 -24.55 13.64 -11.05
CA TYR A 164 -23.80 13.13 -12.21
C TYR A 164 -22.29 13.05 -11.94
N TRP A 165 -21.70 14.04 -11.24
CA TRP A 165 -20.25 14.15 -11.01
C TRP A 165 -19.75 13.49 -9.71
N GLY A 166 -20.62 12.91 -8.90
CA GLY A 166 -20.35 12.57 -7.50
C GLY A 166 -21.44 13.10 -6.58
N THR A 167 -21.43 12.70 -5.31
CA THR A 167 -22.49 13.04 -4.34
C THR A 167 -21.94 13.24 -2.94
N TYR A 168 -22.39 14.29 -2.26
CA TYR A 168 -22.16 14.48 -0.83
C TYR A 168 -22.84 13.37 -0.02
N GLY A 169 -22.06 12.35 0.35
CA GLY A 169 -22.55 11.20 1.10
C GLY A 169 -21.45 10.17 1.32
N LYS A 170 -21.82 8.94 1.66
CA LYS A 170 -20.93 7.78 1.64
C LYS A 170 -20.86 7.20 0.23
N CYS A 171 -20.37 8.00 -0.70
CA CYS A 171 -20.32 7.71 -2.13
C CYS A 171 -18.93 8.06 -2.68
N ASP A 172 -18.44 7.19 -3.57
CA ASP A 172 -17.19 7.36 -4.31
C ASP A 172 -17.46 7.95 -5.71
N LEU A 173 -16.45 7.96 -6.60
CA LEU A 173 -16.53 8.70 -7.87
C LEU A 173 -16.75 7.81 -9.11
N PRO A 174 -17.56 8.26 -10.07
CA PRO A 174 -17.61 7.67 -11.40
C PRO A 174 -16.37 8.04 -12.23
N LEU A 175 -16.05 7.20 -13.21
CA LEU A 175 -14.86 7.34 -14.05
C LEU A 175 -14.78 8.69 -14.79
N HIS A 176 -15.91 9.24 -15.23
CA HIS A 176 -15.93 10.51 -15.98
C HIS A 176 -15.59 11.73 -15.12
N THR A 177 -15.73 11.67 -13.79
CA THR A 177 -15.24 12.72 -12.89
C THR A 177 -13.71 12.70 -12.82
N LEU A 178 -13.11 11.51 -12.68
CA LEU A 178 -11.66 11.32 -12.69
C LEU A 178 -11.05 11.70 -14.06
N GLU A 179 -11.74 11.38 -15.16
CA GLU A 179 -11.34 11.80 -16.50
C GLU A 179 -11.44 13.33 -16.68
N ASN A 180 -12.46 14.00 -16.10
CA ASN A 180 -12.58 15.45 -16.16
C ASN A 180 -11.50 16.17 -15.33
N LEU A 181 -11.15 15.64 -14.15
CA LEU A 181 -10.03 16.10 -13.33
C LEU A 181 -8.72 16.03 -14.12
N LEU A 182 -8.41 14.87 -14.70
CA LEU A 182 -7.18 14.67 -15.47
C LEU A 182 -7.12 15.52 -16.75
N GLN A 183 -8.26 15.76 -17.41
CA GLN A 183 -8.36 16.75 -18.51
C GLN A 183 -8.04 18.17 -18.03
N HIS A 184 -8.51 18.56 -16.84
CA HIS A 184 -8.19 19.88 -16.27
C HIS A 184 -6.69 19.99 -15.96
N LEU A 185 -6.12 19.00 -15.29
CA LEU A 185 -4.70 18.94 -14.93
C LEU A 185 -3.76 19.01 -16.14
N ALA A 186 -4.11 18.34 -17.25
CA ALA A 186 -3.37 18.45 -18.50
C ALA A 186 -3.33 19.90 -19.05
N SER A 187 -4.26 20.77 -18.66
CA SER A 187 -4.35 22.17 -19.09
C SER A 187 -3.74 23.20 -18.11
N THR A 188 -3.44 22.80 -16.87
CA THR A 188 -2.94 23.69 -15.79
C THR A 188 -1.45 23.54 -15.48
N GLY A 189 -0.75 22.70 -16.26
CA GLY A 189 0.70 22.59 -16.25
C GLY A 189 1.45 23.84 -16.77
N PRO A 190 2.78 23.75 -16.94
CA PRO A 190 3.60 22.55 -16.78
C PRO A 190 3.76 22.11 -15.30
N TYR A 191 4.09 20.83 -15.17
CA TYR A 191 4.53 20.17 -13.93
C TYR A 191 5.83 19.44 -14.25
N ASP A 192 6.68 19.24 -13.25
CA ASP A 192 7.97 18.53 -13.40
C ASP A 192 7.85 17.05 -12.98
N ALA A 193 6.92 16.76 -12.06
CA ALA A 193 6.58 15.42 -11.61
C ALA A 193 5.15 15.38 -11.06
N ALA A 194 4.59 14.18 -10.91
CA ALA A 194 3.42 13.92 -10.08
C ALA A 194 3.73 12.87 -9.00
N TYR A 195 3.19 13.05 -7.80
CA TYR A 195 3.11 12.03 -6.75
C TYR A 195 1.68 11.51 -6.68
N TRP A 196 1.50 10.20 -6.54
CA TRP A 196 0.17 9.58 -6.54
C TRP A 196 0.02 8.55 -5.41
N THR A 197 -0.50 8.94 -4.25
CA THR A 197 -0.38 8.15 -3.01
C THR A 197 -1.46 7.08 -2.80
N GLY A 198 -1.91 6.43 -3.86
CA GLY A 198 -2.74 5.23 -3.79
C GLY A 198 -4.25 5.46 -3.66
N ASP A 199 -4.94 4.45 -3.15
CA ASP A 199 -6.39 4.33 -2.99
C ASP A 199 -7.18 4.61 -4.29
N ILE A 200 -6.98 3.68 -5.22
CA ILE A 200 -7.61 3.60 -6.53
C ILE A 200 -9.01 2.95 -6.46
N PRO A 201 -9.24 1.82 -5.75
CA PRO A 201 -10.54 1.15 -5.71
C PRO A 201 -11.50 1.77 -4.68
N ALA A 202 -12.80 1.70 -4.94
CA ALA A 202 -13.85 2.23 -4.06
C ALA A 202 -14.00 1.50 -2.70
N HIS A 203 -14.92 2.02 -1.88
CA HIS A 203 -15.26 1.52 -0.55
C HIS A 203 -16.25 0.33 -0.55
N ASN A 204 -16.52 -0.30 -1.69
CA ASN A 204 -17.37 -1.49 -1.83
C ASN A 204 -16.70 -2.78 -1.33
N VAL A 205 -15.99 -2.73 -0.20
CA VAL A 205 -15.02 -3.73 0.30
C VAL A 205 -15.61 -5.10 0.66
N TRP A 206 -16.93 -5.24 0.62
CA TRP A 206 -17.65 -6.52 0.77
C TRP A 206 -17.84 -7.25 -0.57
N GLU A 207 -17.63 -6.58 -1.72
CA GLU A 207 -17.88 -7.08 -3.06
C GLU A 207 -16.72 -6.68 -4.00
N GLN A 208 -15.52 -7.17 -3.67
CA GLN A 208 -14.31 -6.98 -4.46
C GLN A 208 -13.63 -8.33 -4.72
N SER A 209 -13.07 -8.49 -5.91
CA SER A 209 -12.18 -9.60 -6.26
C SER A 209 -10.85 -9.08 -6.78
N ARG A 210 -9.82 -9.93 -6.84
CA ARG A 210 -8.52 -9.52 -7.40
C ARG A 210 -8.62 -9.01 -8.84
N ALA A 211 -9.59 -9.51 -9.61
CA ALA A 211 -9.82 -9.03 -10.97
C ALA A 211 -10.31 -7.57 -10.98
N ASP A 212 -11.16 -7.18 -10.03
CA ASP A 212 -11.67 -5.82 -9.90
C ASP A 212 -10.56 -4.86 -9.43
N GLN A 213 -9.74 -5.28 -8.45
CA GLN A 213 -8.58 -4.50 -8.00
C GLN A 213 -7.58 -4.24 -9.14
N LEU A 214 -7.25 -5.28 -9.93
CA LEU A 214 -6.38 -5.13 -11.10
C LEU A 214 -7.04 -4.31 -12.22
N GLN A 215 -8.35 -4.42 -12.41
CA GLN A 215 -9.08 -3.57 -13.34
C GLN A 215 -9.00 -2.10 -12.93
N ALA A 216 -9.19 -1.78 -11.64
CA ALA A 216 -9.04 -0.43 -11.12
C ALA A 216 -7.64 0.12 -11.34
N LEU A 217 -6.61 -0.64 -10.94
CA LEU A 217 -5.20 -0.32 -11.16
C LEU A 217 -4.91 0.00 -12.65
N HIS A 218 -5.28 -0.89 -13.57
CA HIS A 218 -4.98 -0.72 -14.99
C HIS A 218 -5.81 0.40 -15.64
N THR A 219 -7.07 0.57 -15.25
CA THR A 219 -7.96 1.61 -15.80
C THR A 219 -7.47 2.99 -15.41
N ILE A 220 -7.23 3.22 -14.12
CA ILE A 220 -6.82 4.54 -13.63
C ILE A 220 -5.37 4.85 -13.97
N THR A 221 -4.44 3.88 -13.90
CA THR A 221 -3.06 4.08 -14.41
C THR A 221 -3.06 4.43 -15.91
N GLY A 222 -3.92 3.78 -16.71
CA GLY A 222 -4.10 4.08 -18.13
C GLY A 222 -4.65 5.49 -18.38
N LEU A 223 -5.61 5.93 -17.56
CA LEU A 223 -6.22 7.26 -17.63
C LEU A 223 -5.25 8.36 -17.22
N VAL A 224 -4.51 8.18 -16.12
CA VAL A 224 -3.44 9.08 -15.65
C VAL A 224 -2.38 9.24 -16.74
N ARG A 225 -1.90 8.13 -17.34
CA ARG A 225 -0.97 8.18 -18.48
C ARG A 225 -1.54 8.92 -19.69
N LYS A 226 -2.80 8.68 -20.05
CA LYS A 226 -3.46 9.29 -21.22
C LYS A 226 -3.41 10.82 -21.16
N TYR A 227 -3.57 11.39 -19.96
CA TYR A 227 -3.70 12.84 -19.77
C TYR A 227 -2.43 13.54 -19.27
N LEU A 228 -1.64 12.91 -18.40
CA LEU A 228 -0.36 13.48 -17.95
C LEU A 228 0.79 13.21 -18.95
N GLY A 229 0.59 12.30 -19.90
CA GLY A 229 1.48 12.08 -21.04
C GLY A 229 2.90 11.70 -20.63
N PRO A 230 3.93 12.48 -20.99
CA PRO A 230 5.33 12.20 -20.65
C PRO A 230 5.72 12.56 -19.21
N LEU A 231 4.83 13.18 -18.42
CA LEU A 231 5.12 13.54 -17.03
C LEU A 231 5.42 12.26 -16.20
N PRO A 232 6.55 12.20 -15.48
CA PRO A 232 6.81 11.07 -14.59
C PRO A 232 5.86 11.12 -13.39
N VAL A 233 5.16 10.00 -13.16
CA VAL A 233 4.25 9.82 -12.03
C VAL A 233 4.83 8.79 -11.07
N TYR A 234 4.98 9.16 -9.81
CA TYR A 234 5.56 8.34 -8.77
C TYR A 234 4.50 7.92 -7.75
N PRO A 235 3.95 6.69 -7.87
CA PRO A 235 2.88 6.24 -7.00
C PRO A 235 3.36 5.68 -5.64
N ALA A 236 2.47 5.69 -4.65
CA ALA A 236 2.58 4.89 -3.43
C ALA A 236 1.41 3.91 -3.32
N VAL A 237 1.56 2.89 -2.47
CA VAL A 237 0.52 1.88 -2.24
C VAL A 237 -0.35 2.30 -1.06
N GLY A 238 -1.66 2.46 -1.31
CA GLY A 238 -2.69 2.69 -0.30
C GLY A 238 -3.29 1.40 0.25
N ASN A 239 -4.31 1.52 1.10
CA ASN A 239 -4.90 0.39 1.81
C ASN A 239 -6.10 -0.25 1.08
N HIS A 240 -6.68 0.44 0.10
CA HIS A 240 -7.74 -0.11 -0.76
C HIS A 240 -7.23 -0.90 -1.98
N GLU A 241 -5.93 -0.90 -2.30
CA GLU A 241 -5.42 -1.69 -3.45
C GLU A 241 -5.56 -3.21 -3.29
N SER A 242 -5.44 -3.74 -2.07
CA SER A 242 -5.53 -5.18 -1.81
C SER A 242 -6.96 -5.63 -1.53
N VAL A 243 -7.21 -6.93 -1.75
CA VAL A 243 -8.45 -7.61 -1.37
C VAL A 243 -8.13 -8.88 -0.57
N PRO A 244 -8.69 -9.04 0.65
CA PRO A 244 -9.55 -8.10 1.37
C PRO A 244 -8.89 -6.74 1.69
N VAL A 245 -9.68 -5.69 1.91
CA VAL A 245 -9.15 -4.34 2.21
C VAL A 245 -8.20 -4.38 3.42
N ASN A 246 -7.11 -3.61 3.36
CA ASN A 246 -5.99 -3.62 4.31
C ASN A 246 -5.18 -4.93 4.39
N ALA A 247 -5.51 -5.99 3.64
CA ALA A 247 -4.78 -7.25 3.68
C ALA A 247 -3.43 -7.15 2.93
N PHE A 248 -2.37 -6.73 3.64
CA PHE A 248 -1.02 -6.67 3.11
C PHE A 248 -0.07 -7.61 3.88
N PRO A 249 -0.14 -8.93 3.62
CA PRO A 249 0.77 -9.91 4.17
C PRO A 249 2.23 -9.54 3.86
N PRO A 250 3.13 -9.42 4.86
CA PRO A 250 4.53 -9.11 4.64
C PRO A 250 5.27 -10.22 3.86
N PRO A 251 6.48 -9.96 3.33
CA PRO A 251 7.17 -10.86 2.40
C PRO A 251 7.49 -12.28 2.91
N TYR A 252 7.42 -12.52 4.24
CA TYR A 252 7.52 -13.86 4.83
C TYR A 252 6.29 -14.76 4.54
N VAL A 253 5.20 -14.18 4.05
CA VAL A 253 4.02 -14.92 3.56
C VAL A 253 4.21 -15.17 2.06
N HIS A 254 4.20 -16.44 1.67
CA HIS A 254 4.48 -16.85 0.29
C HIS A 254 3.26 -17.48 -0.41
N GLY A 255 3.38 -17.66 -1.73
CA GLY A 255 2.35 -18.30 -2.56
C GLY A 255 1.10 -17.43 -2.72
N ASN A 256 -0.06 -18.07 -2.98
CA ASN A 256 -1.27 -17.37 -3.38
C ASN A 256 -1.88 -16.43 -2.32
N ARG A 257 -1.46 -16.50 -1.05
CA ARG A 257 -1.87 -15.56 0.01
C ARG A 257 -0.98 -14.31 0.10
N SER A 258 0.17 -14.28 -0.57
CA SER A 258 1.03 -13.08 -0.60
C SER A 258 0.43 -11.98 -1.48
N SER A 259 0.87 -10.73 -1.29
CA SER A 259 0.53 -9.60 -2.18
C SER A 259 1.30 -9.59 -3.50
N ALA A 260 2.04 -10.66 -3.84
CA ALA A 260 2.84 -10.72 -5.07
C ALA A 260 2.02 -10.54 -6.36
N TRP A 261 0.75 -10.94 -6.37
CA TRP A 261 -0.18 -10.71 -7.50
C TRP A 261 -0.40 -9.22 -7.77
N LEU A 262 -0.48 -8.43 -6.70
CA LEU A 262 -0.73 -6.98 -6.73
C LEU A 262 0.56 -6.23 -7.08
N TYR A 263 1.65 -6.51 -6.35
CA TYR A 263 2.93 -5.84 -6.55
C TYR A 263 3.56 -6.12 -7.92
N SER A 264 3.35 -7.31 -8.48
CA SER A 264 3.80 -7.61 -9.86
C SER A 264 3.01 -6.79 -10.87
N ALA A 265 1.68 -6.74 -10.75
CA ALA A 265 0.83 -5.97 -11.65
C ALA A 265 1.06 -4.45 -11.55
N MET A 266 1.34 -3.94 -10.34
CA MET A 266 1.79 -2.57 -10.11
C MET A 266 3.10 -2.28 -10.84
N ALA A 267 4.11 -3.13 -10.66
CA ALA A 267 5.39 -2.97 -11.34
C ALA A 267 5.25 -3.00 -12.87
N ASP A 268 4.40 -3.86 -13.42
CA ASP A 268 4.16 -3.95 -14.86
C ASP A 268 3.32 -2.77 -15.39
N ALA A 269 2.41 -2.22 -14.57
CA ALA A 269 1.63 -1.02 -14.90
C ALA A 269 2.46 0.28 -14.81
N TRP A 270 3.42 0.35 -13.89
CA TRP A 270 4.21 1.55 -13.56
C TRP A 270 5.64 1.55 -14.15
N GLN A 271 6.06 0.48 -14.85
CA GLN A 271 7.41 0.34 -15.44
C GLN A 271 7.87 1.48 -16.37
N GLN A 272 6.95 2.27 -16.91
CA GLN A 272 7.25 3.43 -17.74
C GLN A 272 7.75 4.65 -16.94
N TRP A 273 7.45 4.69 -15.64
CA TRP A 273 7.80 5.79 -14.72
C TRP A 273 8.91 5.42 -13.74
N LEU A 274 9.11 4.12 -13.48
CA LEU A 274 9.99 3.61 -12.44
C LEU A 274 11.19 2.85 -13.04
N PRO A 275 12.43 3.14 -12.61
CA PRO A 275 13.62 2.42 -13.08
C PRO A 275 13.66 0.96 -12.56
N PRO A 276 14.48 0.07 -13.17
CA PRO A 276 14.48 -1.36 -12.86
C PRO A 276 14.77 -1.73 -11.39
N ASP A 277 15.57 -0.94 -10.69
CA ASP A 277 15.88 -1.09 -9.27
C ASP A 277 14.68 -0.72 -8.38
N ALA A 278 13.99 0.38 -8.68
CA ALA A 278 12.74 0.74 -8.02
C ALA A 278 11.65 -0.33 -8.26
N LEU A 279 11.56 -0.87 -9.48
CA LEU A 279 10.65 -1.98 -9.81
C LEU A 279 11.00 -3.29 -9.07
N GLN A 280 12.25 -3.47 -8.63
CA GLN A 280 12.66 -4.65 -7.86
C GLN A 280 12.10 -4.61 -6.43
N THR A 281 12.30 -3.50 -5.70
CA THR A 281 11.77 -3.38 -4.33
C THR A 281 10.24 -3.24 -4.32
N LEU A 282 9.66 -2.60 -5.35
CA LEU A 282 8.21 -2.55 -5.54
C LEU A 282 7.61 -3.96 -5.60
N ARG A 283 8.18 -4.87 -6.40
CA ARG A 283 7.73 -6.28 -6.46
C ARG A 283 7.95 -7.05 -5.15
N GLN A 284 8.92 -6.66 -4.33
CA GLN A 284 9.23 -7.32 -3.06
C GLN A 284 8.30 -6.90 -1.92
N GLY A 285 7.95 -5.61 -1.80
CA GLY A 285 7.22 -5.09 -0.64
C GLY A 285 6.33 -3.87 -0.88
N GLY A 286 6.13 -3.42 -2.13
CA GLY A 286 5.28 -2.27 -2.42
C GLY A 286 5.94 -0.90 -2.23
N PHE A 287 7.24 -0.84 -1.96
CA PHE A 287 8.00 0.39 -1.70
C PHE A 287 9.24 0.51 -2.60
N TYR A 288 9.72 1.73 -2.83
CA TYR A 288 10.90 1.98 -3.67
C TYR A 288 11.53 3.35 -3.44
N ALA A 289 12.75 3.54 -3.93
CA ALA A 289 13.41 4.84 -3.97
C ALA A 289 14.06 5.08 -5.34
N LEU A 290 14.11 6.33 -5.79
CA LEU A 290 14.71 6.76 -7.05
C LEU A 290 15.13 8.23 -7.01
N TRP A 291 15.90 8.71 -7.98
CA TRP A 291 16.15 10.14 -8.17
C TRP A 291 15.04 10.75 -9.03
N VAL A 292 14.42 11.83 -8.57
CA VAL A 292 13.40 12.57 -9.34
C VAL A 292 14.07 13.70 -10.12
N LEU A 293 15.04 14.37 -9.51
CA LEU A 293 15.86 15.43 -10.10
C LEU A 293 17.29 15.30 -9.56
N PRO A 294 18.31 15.93 -10.18
CA PRO A 294 19.65 16.02 -9.62
C PRO A 294 19.61 16.53 -8.17
N GLY A 295 20.28 15.84 -7.25
CA GLY A 295 20.25 16.18 -5.82
C GLY A 295 18.97 15.81 -5.06
N LEU A 296 17.87 15.44 -5.72
CA LEU A 296 16.59 15.09 -5.08
C LEU A 296 16.23 13.61 -5.29
N ARG A 297 16.25 12.86 -4.19
CA ARG A 297 15.74 11.49 -4.09
C ARG A 297 14.29 11.50 -3.64
N LEU A 298 13.49 10.60 -4.18
CA LEU A 298 12.17 10.24 -3.68
C LEU A 298 12.23 8.87 -3.03
N VAL A 299 11.49 8.70 -1.94
CA VAL A 299 11.19 7.42 -1.29
C VAL A 299 9.68 7.26 -1.25
N SER A 300 9.17 6.19 -1.86
CA SER A 300 7.76 5.79 -1.79
C SER A 300 7.64 4.62 -0.81
N LEU A 301 6.90 4.82 0.28
CA LEU A 301 6.70 3.85 1.36
C LEU A 301 5.35 3.14 1.23
N ASN A 302 5.36 1.83 1.47
CA ASN A 302 4.14 1.05 1.68
C ASN A 302 3.71 1.17 3.15
N MET A 303 2.82 2.12 3.42
CA MET A 303 2.36 2.41 4.78
C MET A 303 1.44 1.32 5.35
N ASN A 304 0.98 0.36 4.55
CA ASN A 304 0.23 -0.79 5.07
C ASN A 304 1.03 -1.68 6.05
N PHE A 305 2.36 -1.62 6.01
CA PHE A 305 3.22 -2.27 7.00
C PHE A 305 3.30 -1.53 8.35
N CYS A 306 2.70 -0.34 8.45
CA CYS A 306 2.47 0.35 9.71
C CYS A 306 1.02 0.24 10.22
N SER A 307 0.07 -0.16 9.37
CA SER A 307 -1.37 0.01 9.67
C SER A 307 -1.88 -0.91 10.77
N ALA A 308 -2.65 -0.34 11.71
CA ALA A 308 -3.40 -1.10 12.70
C ALA A 308 -4.54 -1.95 12.07
N THR A 309 -5.01 -1.61 10.85
CA THR A 309 -6.03 -2.39 10.12
C THR A 309 -5.44 -3.55 9.32
N ASN A 310 -4.11 -3.61 9.13
CA ASN A 310 -3.45 -4.74 8.47
C ASN A 310 -3.31 -5.91 9.45
N PHE A 311 -4.36 -6.73 9.53
CA PHE A 311 -4.46 -7.85 10.46
C PHE A 311 -3.31 -8.88 10.34
N TRP A 312 -2.61 -8.97 9.19
CA TRP A 312 -1.44 -9.83 9.03
C TRP A 312 -0.29 -9.49 9.99
N LEU A 313 -0.20 -8.24 10.45
CA LEU A 313 0.82 -7.79 11.40
C LEU A 313 0.65 -8.41 12.80
N LEU A 314 -0.49 -9.06 13.09
CA LEU A 314 -0.64 -9.91 14.29
C LEU A 314 0.37 -11.08 14.31
N ILE A 315 0.84 -11.57 13.16
CA ILE A 315 1.84 -12.66 13.11
C ILE A 315 3.23 -12.14 13.49
N ASN A 316 3.61 -10.99 12.96
CA ASN A 316 4.82 -10.27 13.31
C ASN A 316 4.71 -8.82 12.79
N SER A 317 4.79 -7.86 13.71
CA SER A 317 4.74 -6.42 13.45
C SER A 317 6.11 -5.73 13.52
N THR A 318 7.20 -6.46 13.77
CA THR A 318 8.58 -5.94 13.80
C THR A 318 9.06 -5.64 12.39
N ASP A 319 9.30 -4.36 12.10
CA ASP A 319 9.70 -3.78 10.81
C ASP A 319 9.32 -4.64 9.58
N PRO A 320 8.02 -4.73 9.23
CA PRO A 320 7.60 -5.66 8.19
C PRO A 320 8.24 -5.31 6.84
N ALA A 321 8.75 -6.34 6.16
CA ALA A 321 9.61 -6.23 4.98
C ALA A 321 10.98 -5.53 5.19
N GLY A 322 11.38 -5.20 6.43
CA GLY A 322 12.59 -4.44 6.73
C GLY A 322 12.53 -2.99 6.22
N GLN A 323 11.32 -2.44 6.06
CA GLN A 323 11.08 -1.18 5.35
C GLN A 323 11.71 0.02 6.06
N LEU A 324 11.64 0.11 7.40
CA LEU A 324 12.26 1.21 8.14
C LEU A 324 13.78 1.06 8.20
N GLN A 325 14.31 -0.15 8.34
CA GLN A 325 15.77 -0.37 8.30
C GLN A 325 16.35 -0.10 6.90
N TRP A 326 15.58 -0.39 5.84
CA TRP A 326 15.88 0.01 4.46
C TRP A 326 15.84 1.54 4.30
N LEU A 327 14.80 2.21 4.81
CA LEU A 327 14.68 3.67 4.80
C LEU A 327 15.90 4.34 5.45
N VAL A 328 16.35 3.85 6.62
CA VAL A 328 17.57 4.32 7.29
C VAL A 328 18.79 4.22 6.36
N GLY A 329 18.95 3.11 5.64
CA GLY A 329 20.03 2.95 4.66
C GLY A 329 19.94 3.93 3.48
N VAL A 330 18.74 4.17 2.98
CA VAL A 330 18.48 5.14 1.90
C VAL A 330 18.80 6.57 2.35
N LEU A 331 18.33 6.97 3.53
CA LEU A 331 18.56 8.31 4.10
C LEU A 331 20.03 8.53 4.46
N GLN A 332 20.71 7.55 5.06
CA GLN A 332 22.15 7.65 5.33
C GLN A 332 22.97 7.78 4.04
N GLY A 333 22.58 7.05 2.98
CA GLY A 333 23.20 7.20 1.66
C GLY A 333 22.97 8.59 1.07
N ALA A 334 21.76 9.15 1.22
CA ALA A 334 21.43 10.49 0.76
C ALA A 334 22.23 11.57 1.51
N GLU A 335 22.28 11.49 2.85
CA GLU A 335 23.10 12.34 3.72
C GLU A 335 24.58 12.34 3.27
N ALA A 336 25.16 11.16 3.04
CA ALA A 336 26.56 11.02 2.62
C ALA A 336 26.86 11.59 1.21
N ARG A 337 25.84 11.82 0.38
CA ARG A 337 25.95 12.44 -0.95
C ARG A 337 25.46 13.89 -1.00
N GLY A 338 25.00 14.45 0.12
CA GLY A 338 24.36 15.77 0.16
C GLY A 338 22.99 15.82 -0.55
N GLU A 339 22.39 14.67 -0.87
CA GLU A 339 21.07 14.61 -1.48
C GLU A 339 19.99 15.07 -0.49
N LYS A 340 18.92 15.70 -1.01
CA LYS A 340 17.66 15.88 -0.29
C LYS A 340 16.69 14.75 -0.61
N VAL A 341 15.78 14.49 0.32
CA VAL A 341 14.81 13.38 0.22
C VAL A 341 13.39 13.89 0.38
N HIS A 342 12.53 13.55 -0.57
CA HIS A 342 11.08 13.56 -0.38
C HIS A 342 10.61 12.16 0.01
N ILE A 343 9.70 12.07 0.98
CA ILE A 343 9.02 10.83 1.35
C ILE A 343 7.55 10.95 0.93
N ILE A 344 7.05 9.93 0.21
CA ILE A 344 5.63 9.78 -0.08
C ILE A 344 5.13 8.45 0.49
N GLY A 345 3.88 8.42 0.93
CA GLY A 345 3.19 7.23 1.39
C GLY A 345 1.69 7.47 1.43
N HIS A 346 0.91 6.48 1.78
CA HIS A 346 -0.55 6.64 1.86
C HIS A 346 -1.02 7.07 3.26
N ILE A 347 -1.07 6.13 4.22
CA ILE A 347 -1.45 6.37 5.61
C ILE A 347 -0.42 7.30 6.27
N PRO A 348 -0.82 8.40 6.92
CA PRO A 348 0.13 9.32 7.54
C PRO A 348 0.74 8.72 8.84
N PRO A 349 1.97 9.09 9.22
CA PRO A 349 2.72 8.41 10.29
C PRO A 349 2.06 8.42 11.66
N SER A 350 1.21 9.40 12.01
CA SER A 350 0.50 9.40 13.30
C SER A 350 -0.60 8.33 13.41
N HIS A 351 -1.11 7.82 12.28
CA HIS A 351 -2.14 6.76 12.22
C HIS A 351 -1.54 5.33 12.24
N CYS A 352 -0.21 5.21 12.31
CA CYS A 352 0.50 3.94 12.35
C CYS A 352 0.49 3.27 13.74
N LEU A 353 0.73 1.96 13.78
CA LEU A 353 1.03 1.20 15.00
C LEU A 353 2.16 1.89 15.80
N HIS A 354 1.98 2.00 17.12
CA HIS A 354 2.83 2.81 18.00
C HIS A 354 4.34 2.58 17.81
N ALA A 355 4.81 1.33 17.83
CA ALA A 355 6.22 1.00 17.64
C ALA A 355 6.74 1.41 16.25
N TRP A 356 5.94 1.28 15.20
CA TRP A 356 6.32 1.71 13.85
C TRP A 356 6.39 3.24 13.77
N SER A 357 5.34 3.93 14.24
CA SER A 357 5.25 5.40 14.27
C SER A 357 6.43 6.01 15.05
N TRP A 358 6.76 5.44 16.22
CA TRP A 358 7.88 5.91 17.04
C TRP A 358 9.24 5.72 16.37
N ASN A 359 9.46 4.60 15.68
CA ASN A 359 10.70 4.41 14.92
C ASN A 359 10.78 5.34 13.71
N TYR A 360 9.67 5.55 12.99
CA TYR A 360 9.62 6.54 11.91
C TYR A 360 9.94 7.95 12.43
N TYR A 361 9.36 8.36 13.56
CA TYR A 361 9.64 9.66 14.19
C TYR A 361 11.13 9.84 14.51
N ARG A 362 11.77 8.81 15.09
CA ARG A 362 13.22 8.79 15.39
C ARG A 362 14.08 8.87 14.13
N ILE A 363 13.64 8.27 13.02
CA ILE A 363 14.32 8.37 11.72
C ILE A 363 14.23 9.81 11.19
N ILE A 364 13.05 10.44 11.24
CA ILE A 364 12.87 11.83 10.78
C ILE A 364 13.67 12.81 11.64
N ASP A 365 13.71 12.65 12.96
CA ASP A 365 14.60 13.45 13.81
C ASP A 365 16.08 13.25 13.43
N ARG A 366 16.56 12.00 13.30
CA ARG A 366 17.96 11.73 12.93
C ARG A 366 18.34 12.34 11.58
N PHE A 367 17.44 12.36 10.60
CA PHE A 367 17.70 12.80 9.23
C PHE A 367 17.02 14.14 8.87
N GLU A 368 16.74 15.01 9.85
CA GLU A 368 16.08 16.31 9.63
C GLU A 368 16.81 17.23 8.63
N GLY A 369 18.14 17.11 8.52
CA GLY A 369 18.93 17.85 7.53
C GLY A 369 18.84 17.29 6.10
N THR A 370 18.29 16.09 5.93
CA THR A 370 18.25 15.32 4.67
C THR A 370 16.82 15.23 4.11
N VAL A 371 15.82 15.01 4.97
CA VAL A 371 14.40 14.98 4.56
C VAL A 371 13.90 16.41 4.33
N ALA A 372 13.53 16.74 3.09
CA ALA A 372 13.08 18.07 2.69
C ALA A 372 11.56 18.19 2.55
N GLY A 373 10.83 17.08 2.49
CA GLY A 373 9.38 17.06 2.40
C GLY A 373 8.79 15.67 2.64
N GLN A 374 7.59 15.62 3.21
CA GLN A 374 6.84 14.39 3.44
C GLN A 374 5.38 14.61 3.00
N PHE A 375 4.79 13.67 2.29
CA PHE A 375 3.46 13.83 1.67
C PHE A 375 2.64 12.54 1.74
N PHE A 376 1.41 12.65 2.23
CA PHE A 376 0.50 11.54 2.51
C PHE A 376 -0.95 11.86 2.08
N GLY A 377 -1.84 10.87 2.18
CA GLY A 377 -3.28 10.98 1.90
C GLY A 377 -4.10 10.27 2.97
N HIS A 378 -4.99 9.34 2.60
CA HIS A 378 -5.73 8.41 3.47
C HIS A 378 -6.80 9.04 4.38
N THR A 379 -6.60 10.25 4.89
CA THR A 379 -7.56 10.92 5.78
C THR A 379 -8.63 11.69 5.02
N HIS A 380 -8.45 11.85 3.71
CA HIS A 380 -9.32 12.54 2.76
C HIS A 380 -9.47 14.05 3.02
N VAL A 381 -8.83 14.60 4.04
CA VAL A 381 -8.95 16.01 4.45
C VAL A 381 -7.60 16.74 4.38
N ASP A 382 -7.65 18.03 4.03
CA ASP A 382 -6.49 18.91 3.98
C ASP A 382 -5.99 19.20 5.40
N GLN A 383 -4.86 18.59 5.77
CA GLN A 383 -4.23 18.73 7.08
C GLN A 383 -2.71 18.51 7.02
N PHE A 384 -2.03 18.64 8.15
CA PHE A 384 -0.60 18.38 8.25
C PHE A 384 -0.19 17.90 9.64
N GLU A 385 0.91 17.15 9.71
CA GLU A 385 1.54 16.67 10.93
C GLU A 385 2.87 17.37 11.14
N MET A 386 3.13 17.90 12.34
CA MET A 386 4.42 18.51 12.70
C MET A 386 5.29 17.53 13.48
N PHE A 387 6.55 17.41 13.08
CA PHE A 387 7.59 16.62 13.74
C PHE A 387 8.48 17.55 14.56
N TYR A 388 8.86 17.09 15.75
CA TYR A 388 9.67 17.83 16.72
C TYR A 388 10.91 17.04 17.11
N ASP A 389 11.87 17.70 17.74
CA ASP A 389 13.07 17.07 18.28
C ASP A 389 12.75 16.00 19.33
N GLN A 390 13.45 14.86 19.30
CA GLN A 390 13.17 13.76 20.22
C GLN A 390 13.50 14.08 21.69
N ASP A 391 14.42 15.02 21.94
CA ASP A 391 14.95 15.32 23.28
C ASP A 391 13.97 16.14 24.14
N THR A 392 13.26 17.10 23.53
CA THR A 392 12.39 18.05 24.23
C THR A 392 10.98 18.18 23.65
N LEU A 393 10.73 17.66 22.44
CA LEU A 393 9.46 17.79 21.70
C LEU A 393 8.99 19.25 21.57
N SER A 394 9.94 20.20 21.42
CA SER A 394 9.64 21.64 21.49
C SER A 394 10.06 22.42 20.23
N ARG A 395 11.08 21.96 19.51
CA ARG A 395 11.57 22.55 18.27
C ARG A 395 11.01 21.76 17.08
N PRO A 396 10.20 22.39 16.20
CA PRO A 396 9.77 21.73 14.97
C PRO A 396 10.97 21.49 14.04
N LEU A 397 11.03 20.31 13.43
CA LEU A 397 12.10 19.88 12.52
C LEU A 397 11.60 19.36 11.17
N GLY A 398 10.29 19.15 11.03
CA GLY A 398 9.70 18.66 9.79
C GLY A 398 8.19 18.77 9.78
N ILE A 399 7.63 18.71 8.58
CA ILE A 399 6.18 18.68 8.34
C ILE A 399 5.88 17.51 7.41
N ALA A 400 4.73 16.87 7.62
CA ALA A 400 4.10 15.99 6.65
C ALA A 400 2.79 16.61 6.21
N PHE A 401 2.66 16.89 4.92
CA PHE A 401 1.41 17.35 4.33
C PHE A 401 0.52 16.13 4.07
N VAL A 402 -0.74 16.21 4.48
CA VAL A 402 -1.74 15.18 4.22
C VAL A 402 -2.79 15.81 3.32
N ALA A 403 -2.78 15.42 2.05
CA ALA A 403 -3.61 16.06 1.04
C ALA A 403 -5.09 15.61 1.16
N PRO A 404 -6.05 16.48 0.80
CA PRO A 404 -7.44 16.08 0.68
C PRO A 404 -7.63 15.07 -0.46
N SER A 405 -8.70 14.28 -0.39
CA SER A 405 -9.02 13.27 -1.39
C SER A 405 -9.54 13.87 -2.69
N VAL A 406 -9.33 13.14 -3.80
CA VAL A 406 -10.12 13.33 -5.01
C VAL A 406 -11.55 12.81 -4.81
N THR A 407 -11.77 11.73 -4.04
CA THR A 407 -13.12 11.20 -3.77
C THR A 407 -14.02 12.15 -2.96
N THR A 408 -15.33 12.00 -3.13
CA THR A 408 -16.36 12.62 -2.27
C THR A 408 -16.56 11.91 -0.93
N TYR A 409 -15.98 10.71 -0.75
CA TYR A 409 -16.14 9.91 0.45
C TYR A 409 -15.44 10.57 1.67
N TYR A 410 -16.09 10.93 2.77
CA TYR A 410 -17.54 11.09 2.93
C TYR A 410 -17.92 12.57 3.07
N ASN A 411 -18.92 12.98 2.30
CA ASN A 411 -19.49 14.34 2.35
C ASN A 411 -18.48 15.47 2.05
N LEU A 412 -17.54 15.24 1.12
CA LEU A 412 -16.52 16.21 0.69
C LEU A 412 -16.74 16.69 -0.75
N ASN A 413 -16.04 17.77 -1.13
CA ASN A 413 -15.82 18.11 -2.54
C ASN A 413 -14.61 17.32 -3.05
N PRO A 414 -14.56 16.93 -4.33
CA PRO A 414 -13.32 16.50 -4.97
C PRO A 414 -12.23 17.58 -4.85
N GLY A 415 -11.06 17.20 -4.34
CA GLY A 415 -9.89 18.06 -4.17
C GLY A 415 -8.66 17.55 -4.92
N GLU A 416 -7.70 18.43 -5.15
CA GLU A 416 -6.35 18.11 -5.65
C GLU A 416 -5.34 19.08 -5.03
N LEU A 417 -4.06 18.70 -5.00
CA LEU A 417 -3.01 19.54 -4.40
C LEU A 417 -1.89 19.78 -5.42
N ALA A 418 -1.47 21.03 -5.57
CA ALA A 418 -0.38 21.41 -6.47
C ALA A 418 0.63 22.30 -5.71
N SER A 419 1.88 21.85 -5.62
CA SER A 419 2.96 22.66 -5.04
C SER A 419 3.44 23.69 -6.06
N GLY A 420 3.46 24.97 -5.66
CA GLY A 420 3.95 26.06 -6.51
C GLY A 420 3.51 27.45 -6.04
N SER A 421 4.31 28.47 -6.38
CA SER A 421 4.06 29.86 -5.98
C SER A 421 3.23 30.65 -7.01
N GLY A 422 2.13 31.27 -6.57
CA GLY A 422 1.60 32.49 -7.19
C GLY A 422 0.21 32.44 -7.86
N ARG A 423 -0.68 33.31 -7.33
CA ARG A 423 -1.96 33.85 -7.90
C ARG A 423 -3.13 32.88 -8.17
N ARG A 424 -4.20 33.05 -7.38
CA ARG A 424 -5.55 32.53 -7.63
C ARG A 424 -6.28 33.36 -8.71
N PRO A 425 -6.93 32.73 -9.71
CA PRO A 425 -8.10 33.29 -10.38
C PRO A 425 -9.37 33.06 -9.53
N PRO A 426 -10.44 33.87 -9.68
CA PRO A 426 -11.69 33.64 -8.95
C PRO A 426 -12.54 32.53 -9.59
N GLY A 427 -12.86 31.50 -8.81
CA GLY A 427 -13.91 30.51 -9.10
C GLY A 427 -13.48 29.27 -9.88
N ARG A 428 -12.96 28.25 -9.18
CA ARG A 428 -12.95 26.82 -9.52
C ARG A 428 -12.46 25.98 -8.33
N LEU A 429 -12.42 24.66 -8.50
CA LEU A 429 -12.10 23.62 -7.51
C LEU A 429 -10.91 23.97 -6.60
N TRP A 430 -10.97 23.51 -5.35
CA TRP A 430 -10.00 23.85 -4.30
C TRP A 430 -8.67 23.12 -4.52
N GLY A 431 -7.78 23.76 -5.28
CA GLY A 431 -6.35 23.45 -5.25
C GLY A 431 -5.72 23.99 -3.98
N GLY A 432 -5.39 23.10 -3.03
CA GLY A 432 -4.61 23.49 -1.85
C GLY A 432 -3.16 23.83 -2.23
N GLN A 433 -2.58 24.84 -1.59
CA GLN A 433 -1.17 25.21 -1.81
C GLN A 433 -0.26 24.42 -0.85
N ALA A 434 0.31 23.32 -1.34
CA ALA A 434 1.54 22.81 -0.74
C ALA A 434 2.66 23.86 -0.91
N SER A 435 3.48 24.04 0.12
CA SER A 435 4.58 25.01 0.12
C SER A 435 5.49 24.79 -1.09
N SER A 436 5.86 25.88 -1.78
CA SER A 436 6.78 25.82 -2.92
C SER A 436 8.17 25.40 -2.44
N LEU A 437 8.61 24.21 -2.83
CA LEU A 437 9.97 23.74 -2.60
C LEU A 437 10.87 24.26 -3.74
N PRO A 438 11.85 25.14 -3.45
CA PRO A 438 12.81 25.55 -4.46
C PRO A 438 13.68 24.36 -4.87
N LEU A 439 14.21 24.41 -6.08
CA LEU A 439 15.30 23.53 -6.47
C LEU A 439 16.56 23.99 -5.73
N LEU A 440 16.85 23.32 -4.61
CA LEU A 440 18.09 23.48 -3.87
C LEU A 440 19.24 22.91 -4.73
N GLY A 441 20.01 23.83 -5.34
CA GLY A 441 21.25 23.52 -6.07
C GLY A 441 22.47 23.43 -5.16
#